data_AF-A0A381WTJ8-F1
#
_entry.id   AF-A0A381WTJ8-F1
#
_cell.length_a   1.000
_cell.length_b   1.000
_cell.length_c   1.000
_cell.angle_alpha   90.00
_cell.angle_beta   90.00
_cell.angle_gamma   90.00
#
_symmetry.space_group_name_H-M   'P 1'
#
loop_
_entity.id
_entity.type
_entity.pdbx_description
1 polymer ?
#
loop_
_entity_poly.entity_id
_entity_poly.type
_entity_poly.pdbx_seq_one_letter_code
_entity_poly.pdbx_strand_id
1 'polypeptide(L)' 'MEERVRRVQVQDYVQKRTTRAGFGGLSIQRTPLGTHVRITAERPGLVIGRKG' A
#
# COMPACT_ATOMS: atom_id res chain seq x y z
N MET A 1 16.13 -6.35 11.72
CA MET A 1 14.79 -6.98 11.84
C MET A 1 13.64 -5.99 11.71
N GLU A 2 13.76 -4.75 12.22
CA GLU A 2 12.66 -3.77 12.25
C GLU A 2 12.05 -3.40 10.88
N GLU A 3 12.86 -3.36 9.82
CA GLU A 3 12.35 -2.97 8.50
C GLU A 3 11.31 -3.91 7.90
N ARG A 4 11.47 -5.21 8.15
CA ARG A 4 10.55 -6.23 7.63
C ARG A 4 9.20 -6.13 8.34
N VAL A 5 9.24 -5.87 9.64
CA VAL A 5 8.05 -5.66 10.48
C VAL A 5 7.27 -4.45 9.99
N ARG A 6 7.94 -3.32 9.73
CA ARG A 6 7.27 -2.13 9.16
C ARG A 6 6.64 -2.40 7.81
N ARG A 7 7.31 -3.17 6.94
CA ARG A 7 6.77 -3.54 5.61
C ARG A 7 5.49 -4.35 5.73
N VAL A 8 5.49 -5.36 6.61
CA VAL A 8 4.35 -6.23 6.84
C VAL A 8 3.19 -5.48 7.51
N GLN A 9 3.47 -4.61 8.48
CA GLN A 9 2.43 -3.81 9.12
C GLN A 9 1.75 -2.83 8.16
N VAL A 10 2.54 -2.16 7.29
CA VAL A 10 1.98 -1.27 6.26
C VAL A 10 1.12 -2.07 5.27
N GLN A 11 1.58 -3.27 4.89
CA GLN A 11 0.84 -4.15 3.99
C GLN A 11 -0.48 -4.62 4.61
N ASP A 12 -0.48 -5.08 5.87
CA ASP A 12 -1.69 -5.51 6.60
C ASP A 12 -2.69 -4.35 6.74
N TYR A 13 -2.20 -3.16 7.07
CA TYR A 13 -3.03 -1.98 7.26
C TYR A 13 -3.71 -1.52 5.97
N VAL A 14 -2.94 -1.44 4.88
CA VAL A 14 -3.48 -1.08 3.55
C VAL A 14 -4.43 -2.17 3.07
N GLN A 15 -4.05 -3.44 3.22
CA GLN A 15 -4.90 -4.54 2.80
C GLN A 15 -6.25 -4.52 3.55
N LYS A 16 -6.27 -4.38 4.88
CA LYS A 16 -7.52 -4.27 5.66
C LYS A 16 -8.40 -3.09 5.24
N ARG A 17 -7.81 -1.92 4.98
CA ARG A 17 -8.59 -0.76 4.51
C ARG A 17 -9.09 -0.92 3.09
N THR A 18 -8.37 -1.65 2.25
CA THR A 18 -8.56 -1.71 0.81
C THR A 18 -9.17 -3.05 0.34
N THR A 19 -9.51 -3.97 1.25
CA THR A 19 -10.22 -5.24 0.97
C THR A 19 -11.47 -5.01 0.10
N ARG A 20 -12.20 -3.93 0.34
CA ARG A 20 -13.41 -3.58 -0.42
C ARG A 20 -13.14 -3.08 -1.85
N ALA A 21 -11.92 -2.63 -2.12
CA ALA A 21 -11.50 -2.03 -3.40
C ALA A 21 -10.80 -3.01 -4.35
N GLY A 22 -10.58 -4.26 -3.95
CA GLY A 22 -9.82 -5.22 -4.75
C GLY A 22 -8.33 -4.88 -4.76
N PHE A 23 -7.69 -4.87 -3.59
CA PHE A 23 -6.25 -4.64 -3.48
C PHE A 23 -5.46 -5.78 -4.17
N GLY A 24 -4.73 -5.47 -5.23
CA GLY A 24 -3.94 -6.42 -6.03
C GLY A 24 -2.47 -6.53 -5.64
N GLY A 25 -1.93 -5.58 -4.86
CA GLY A 25 -0.57 -5.67 -4.33
C GLY A 25 0.04 -4.34 -3.91
N LEU A 26 1.13 -4.41 -3.13
CA LEU A 26 1.93 -3.25 -2.72
C LEU A 26 3.41 -3.57 -2.93
N SER A 27 4.07 -2.71 -3.69
CA SER A 27 5.51 -2.79 -3.94
C SER A 27 6.18 -1.57 -3.34
N ILE A 28 7.17 -1.80 -2.47
CA ILE A 28 7.95 -0.74 -1.85
C ILE A 28 9.34 -0.75 -2.48
N GLN A 29 9.62 0.27 -3.26
CA GLN A 29 10.92 0.51 -3.87
C GLN A 29 11.61 1.64 -3.10
N ARG A 30 12.72 1.30 -2.44
CA ARG A 30 13.54 2.29 -1.75
C ARG A 30 14.60 2.78 -2.71
N THR A 31 14.64 4.08 -2.93
CA THR A 31 15.70 4.77 -3.66
C THR A 31 16.50 5.61 -2.66
N PRO A 32 17.76 5.97 -2.96
CA PRO A 32 18.53 6.87 -2.10
C PRO A 32 17.85 8.24 -1.86
N LEU A 33 16.96 8.63 -2.79
CA LEU A 33 16.19 9.89 -2.73
C LEU A 33 14.90 9.76 -1.91
N GLY A 34 14.43 8.54 -1.61
CA GLY A 34 13.17 8.36 -0.88
C GLY A 34 12.60 6.94 -0.98
N THR A 35 11.35 6.78 -0.55
CA THR A 35 10.65 5.49 -0.65
C THR A 35 9.43 5.64 -1.54
N HIS A 36 9.42 4.93 -2.67
CA HIS A 36 8.25 4.82 -3.53
C HIS A 36 7.40 3.61 -3.12
N VAL A 37 6.14 3.86 -2.81
CA VAL A 37 5.16 2.81 -2.50
C VAL A 37 4.15 2.77 -3.63
N ARG A 38 4.19 1.71 -4.45
CA ARG A 38 3.26 1.49 -5.54
C ARG A 38 2.17 0.53 -5.08
N ILE A 39 0.93 1.01 -5.07
CA ILE A 39 -0.25 0.20 -4.76
C ILE A 39 -0.95 -0.14 -6.07
N THR A 40 -1.25 -1.43 -6.26
CA THR A 40 -2.06 -1.92 -7.36
C THR A 40 -3.40 -2.34 -6.79
N ALA A 41 -4.49 -1.83 -7.37
CA ALA A 41 -5.85 -2.16 -6.96
C ALA A 41 -6.77 -2.15 -8.18
N GLU A 42 -7.79 -3.01 -8.15
CA GLU A 42 -8.80 -3.12 -9.20
C GLU A 42 -9.68 -1.87 -9.28
N ARG A 43 -9.98 -1.25 -8.12
CA ARG A 43 -10.78 -0.02 -8.04
C ARG A 43 -10.02 1.10 -7.33
N PRO A 44 -9.10 1.80 -8.02
CA PRO A 44 -8.24 2.83 -7.42
C PRO A 44 -9.03 3.98 -6.78
N GLY A 45 -10.18 4.38 -7.36
CA GLY A 45 -11.02 5.43 -6.79
C GLY A 45 -11.57 5.11 -5.39
N LEU A 46 -11.74 3.83 -5.07
CA LEU A 46 -12.15 3.41 -3.71
C LEU A 46 -10.97 3.39 -2.73
N VAL A 47 -9.74 3.25 -3.23
CA VAL A 47 -8.50 3.27 -2.44
C VAL A 47 -8.12 4.70 -2.05
N ILE A 48 -8.19 5.61 -3.01
CA ILE A 48 -7.97 7.05 -2.86
C ILE A 48 -9.09 7.64 -1.97
N GLY A 49 -10.31 7.15 -2.15
CA GLY A 49 -11.46 7.63 -1.39
C GLY A 49 -11.93 9.00 -1.87
N ARG A 50 -12.90 9.58 -1.16
CA ARG A 50 -13.61 10.79 -1.60
C ARG A 50 -12.81 12.09 -1.51
N LYS A 51 -11.64 12.10 -0.87
CA LYS A 51 -10.85 13.32 -0.63
C LYS A 51 -9.47 13.35 -1.30
N GLY A 52 -9.12 12.33 -2.07
CA GLY A 52 -7.74 12.18 -2.55
C GLY A 52 -6.88 11.48 -1.51
#